data_AF-D0A5E1-F1
#
_entry.id   AF-D0A5E1-F1
#
_cell.length_a   1.000
_cell.length_b   1.000
_cell.length_c   1.000
_cell.angle_alpha   90.00
_cell.angle_beta   90.00
_cell.angle_gamma   90.00
#
_symmetry.space_group_name_H-M   'P 1'
#
loop_
_entity.id
_entity.type
_entity.pdbx_description
1 polymer ?
#
loop_
_entity_poly.entity_id
_entity_poly.type
_entity_poly.pdbx_seq_one_letter_code
_entity_poly.pdbx_strand_id
1 'polypeptide(L)'
;MGDVPDALRITPLKDRKSSVYLTKYEVARIIGERARQIVNGTSVLLESQNGCGTGNSLELAEGCADPFAASVDPIHITKLELLQGRIPMIVRRTWPDGRTENIPVNELKVDKMLLDVQH
;
A
#
# COMPACT_ATOMS: atom_id res chain seq x y z
N MET A 1 -15.97 9.96 -27.99
CA MET A 1 -15.57 10.16 -26.58
C MET A 1 -16.11 8.98 -25.80
N GLY A 2 -15.27 8.06 -25.34
CA GLY A 2 -15.73 6.97 -24.48
C GLY A 2 -15.88 7.50 -23.06
N ASP A 3 -17.07 7.38 -22.48
CA ASP A 3 -17.28 7.62 -21.06
C ASP A 3 -16.33 6.75 -20.24
N VAL A 4 -15.53 7.40 -19.39
CA VAL A 4 -14.61 6.71 -18.49
C VAL A 4 -15.48 5.93 -17.50
N PRO A 5 -15.25 4.61 -17.29
CA PRO A 5 -16.05 3.85 -16.35
C PRO A 5 -15.96 4.48 -14.96
N ASP A 6 -17.11 4.71 -14.33
CA ASP A 6 -17.27 5.35 -13.02
C ASP A 6 -16.36 4.73 -11.94
N ALA A 7 -16.04 3.45 -12.09
CA ALA A 7 -15.12 2.69 -11.24
C ALA A 7 -13.69 3.26 -11.15
N LEU A 8 -13.24 4.09 -12.10
CA LEU A 8 -11.91 4.68 -12.10
C LEU A 8 -11.89 6.16 -11.67
N ARG A 9 -13.07 6.75 -11.40
CA ARG A 9 -13.15 8.18 -11.08
C ARG A 9 -12.76 8.40 -9.62
N ILE A 10 -11.63 9.07 -9.39
CA ILE A 10 -11.20 9.49 -8.04
C ILE A 10 -12.18 10.53 -7.50
N THR A 11 -12.68 10.30 -6.28
CA THR A 11 -13.58 11.25 -5.60
C THR A 11 -12.76 12.41 -5.04
N PRO A 12 -13.08 13.68 -5.35
CA PRO A 12 -12.34 14.83 -4.82
C PRO A 12 -12.58 15.01 -3.32
N LEU A 13 -11.58 15.54 -2.60
CA LEU A 13 -11.59 15.69 -1.12
C LEU A 13 -12.85 16.34 -0.55
N LYS A 14 -13.38 17.37 -1.22
CA LYS A 14 -14.57 18.11 -0.79
C LYS A 14 -15.87 17.29 -0.77
N ASP A 15 -15.95 16.26 -1.62
CA ASP A 15 -17.13 15.42 -1.77
C ASP A 15 -17.02 14.13 -0.92
N ARG A 16 -15.88 13.96 -0.22
CA ARG A 16 -15.63 12.79 0.64
C ARG A 16 -16.33 12.95 1.99
N LYS A 17 -17.09 11.94 2.38
CA LYS A 17 -17.74 11.81 3.69
C LYS A 17 -16.98 10.86 4.62
N SER A 18 -16.23 9.90 4.07
CA SER A 18 -15.54 8.91 4.89
C SER A 18 -14.28 9.47 5.58
N SER A 19 -13.86 8.79 6.65
CA SER A 19 -12.69 9.19 7.45
C SER A 19 -11.39 9.17 6.65
N VAL A 20 -10.48 10.10 6.95
CA VAL A 20 -9.14 10.17 6.33
C VAL A 20 -8.25 9.01 6.77
N TYR A 21 -8.62 8.28 7.83
CA TYR A 21 -7.87 7.11 8.31
C TYR A 21 -8.29 5.83 7.58
N LEU A 22 -7.31 4.97 7.30
CA LEU A 22 -7.54 3.60 6.88
C LEU A 22 -8.13 2.78 8.03
N THR A 23 -9.15 1.99 7.73
CA THR A 23 -9.71 1.03 8.69
C THR A 23 -8.77 -0.16 8.85
N LYS A 24 -8.82 -0.83 10.00
CA LYS A 24 -8.04 -2.07 10.24
C LYS A 24 -8.23 -3.15 9.15
N TYR A 25 -9.42 -3.19 8.54
CA TYR A 25 -9.74 -4.13 7.46
C TYR A 25 -9.08 -3.73 6.13
N GLU A 26 -9.09 -2.44 5.81
CA GLU A 26 -8.41 -1.92 4.62
C GLU A 26 -6.90 -2.10 4.76
N VAL A 27 -6.32 -1.77 5.92
CA VAL A 27 -4.89 -1.98 6.20
C VAL A 27 -4.51 -3.44 6.00
N ALA A 28 -5.22 -4.38 6.64
CA ALA A 28 -4.93 -5.81 6.51
C ALA A 28 -5.03 -6.29 5.05
N ARG A 29 -6.03 -5.81 4.30
CA ARG A 29 -6.23 -6.17 2.89
C ARG A 29 -5.13 -5.63 1.98
N ILE A 30 -4.77 -4.36 2.16
CA ILE A 30 -3.69 -3.71 1.39
C ILE A 30 -2.38 -4.45 1.65
N ILE A 31 -2.07 -4.74 2.92
CA ILE A 31 -0.85 -5.47 3.28
C ILE A 31 -0.80 -6.85 2.63
N GLY A 32 -1.88 -7.63 2.73
CA GLY A 32 -1.92 -8.97 2.14
C GLY A 32 -1.79 -8.96 0.62
N GLU A 33 -2.53 -8.08 -0.06
CA GLU A 33 -2.49 -8.01 -1.52
C GLU A 33 -1.13 -7.49 -2.04
N ARG A 34 -0.58 -6.46 -1.37
CA ARG A 34 0.71 -5.91 -1.78
C ARG A 34 1.86 -6.86 -1.49
N ALA A 35 1.88 -7.54 -0.35
CA ALA A 35 2.88 -8.57 -0.06
C ALA A 35 2.84 -9.71 -1.10
N ARG A 36 1.64 -10.11 -1.55
CA ARG A 36 1.48 -11.08 -2.64
C ARG A 36 2.10 -10.58 -3.95
N GLN A 37 1.94 -9.30 -4.28
CA GLN A 37 2.57 -8.70 -5.46
C GLN A 37 4.09 -8.77 -5.39
N ILE A 38 4.67 -8.48 -4.22
CA ILE A 38 6.12 -8.55 -3.98
C ILE A 38 6.64 -9.97 -4.20
N VAL A 39 5.96 -10.97 -3.63
CA VAL A 39 6.30 -12.39 -3.83
C VAL A 39 6.25 -12.78 -5.30
N ASN A 40 5.30 -12.23 -6.07
CA ASN A 40 5.20 -12.45 -7.51
C ASN A 40 6.22 -11.64 -8.34
N GLY A 41 7.20 -10.99 -7.70
CA GLY A 41 8.27 -10.25 -8.38
C GLY A 41 7.91 -8.82 -8.79
N THR A 42 6.84 -8.23 -8.22
CA THR A 42 6.49 -6.83 -8.49
C THR A 42 7.50 -5.89 -7.86
N SER A 43 7.84 -4.79 -8.55
CA SER A 43 8.76 -3.77 -8.07
C SER A 43 8.27 -3.11 -6.77
N VAL A 44 9.21 -2.87 -5.87
CA VAL A 44 9.01 -2.20 -4.57
C VAL A 44 9.52 -0.76 -4.68
N LEU A 45 8.72 0.20 -4.19
CA LEU A 45 9.05 1.64 -4.25
C LEU A 45 9.54 2.14 -2.87
N LEU A 46 10.57 1.49 -2.32
CA LEU A 46 11.19 1.91 -1.06
C LEU A 46 12.48 2.68 -1.34
N GLU A 47 12.64 3.82 -0.67
CA GLU A 47 13.90 4.56 -0.67
C GLU A 47 14.70 4.17 0.57
N SER A 48 15.72 3.33 0.39
CA SER A 48 16.69 3.05 1.45
C SER A 48 17.72 4.18 1.47
N GLN A 49 17.94 4.79 2.63
CA GLN A 49 18.92 5.87 2.86
C GLN A 49 20.38 5.45 2.60
N ASN A 50 20.66 4.19 2.25
CA ASN A 50 22.01 3.69 1.98
C ASN A 50 22.10 3.05 0.59
N GLY A 51 22.14 3.88 -0.47
CA GLY A 51 22.90 3.60 -1.70
C GLY A 51 22.66 2.29 -2.49
N CYS A 52 21.58 1.56 -2.27
CA CYS A 52 21.21 0.40 -3.08
C CYS A 52 19.81 0.63 -3.64
N GLY A 53 19.73 0.71 -4.96
CA GLY A 53 18.66 1.34 -5.72
C GLY A 53 17.31 0.63 -5.68
N THR A 54 16.36 1.26 -6.39
CA THR A 54 15.12 0.66 -6.91
C THR A 54 15.40 -0.70 -7.52
N GLY A 55 15.31 -1.73 -6.70
CA GLY A 55 15.52 -3.12 -7.07
C GLY A 55 14.28 -3.95 -6.80
N ASN A 56 14.09 -4.96 -7.62
CA ASN A 56 13.11 -6.02 -7.42
C ASN A 56 13.43 -6.80 -6.14
N SER A 57 12.41 -7.43 -5.53
CA SER A 57 12.57 -8.30 -4.35
C SER A 57 13.64 -9.39 -4.53
N LEU A 58 13.95 -9.75 -5.78
CA LEU A 58 15.00 -10.70 -6.12
C LEU A 58 16.41 -10.14 -5.87
N GLU A 59 16.67 -8.90 -6.25
CA GLU A 59 17.97 -8.25 -6.04
C GLU A 59 18.24 -7.97 -4.56
N LEU A 60 17.18 -7.64 -3.79
CA LEU A 60 17.26 -7.55 -2.33
C LEU A 60 17.61 -8.89 -1.67
N ALA A 61 17.13 -10.01 -2.23
CA ALA A 61 17.40 -11.35 -1.71
C ALA A 61 18.83 -11.83 -2.04
N GLU A 62 19.37 -11.47 -3.21
CA GLU A 62 20.72 -11.87 -3.63
C GLU A 62 21.84 -11.25 -2.78
N GLY A 63 21.57 -10.13 -2.09
CA GLY A 63 22.50 -9.50 -1.14
C GLY A 63 22.35 -9.93 0.33
N CYS A 64 21.36 -10.76 0.67
CA CYS A 64 21.05 -11.11 2.06
C CYS A 64 21.64 -12.48 2.46
N ALA A 65 22.38 -12.52 3.56
CA ALA A 65 22.96 -13.75 4.11
C ALA A 65 21.90 -14.68 4.74
N ASP A 66 20.75 -14.14 5.14
CA ASP A 66 19.71 -14.84 5.88
C ASP A 66 18.34 -14.69 5.17
N PRO A 67 17.75 -15.75 4.59
CA PRO A 67 16.46 -15.69 3.90
C PRO A 67 15.25 -15.40 4.82
N PHE A 68 15.46 -15.37 6.14
CA PHE A 68 14.45 -15.02 7.15
C PHE A 68 14.66 -13.62 7.76
N ALA A 69 15.58 -12.81 7.22
CA ALA A 69 15.78 -11.45 7.73
C ALA A 69 14.53 -10.59 7.52
N ALA A 70 14.24 -9.69 8.47
CA ALA A 70 13.11 -8.76 8.35
C ALA A 70 13.23 -7.80 7.15
N SER A 71 14.45 -7.60 6.62
CA SER A 71 14.72 -6.81 5.41
C SER A 71 14.24 -7.47 4.12
N VAL A 72 14.02 -8.79 4.12
CA VAL A 72 13.53 -9.56 2.96
C VAL A 72 12.10 -10.06 3.14
N ASP A 73 11.48 -9.83 4.30
CA ASP A 73 10.10 -10.23 4.56
C ASP A 73 9.10 -9.36 3.76
N PRO A 74 8.25 -9.95 2.90
CA PRO A 74 7.35 -9.18 2.03
C PRO A 74 6.28 -8.40 2.81
N ILE A 75 5.88 -8.88 3.98
CA ILE A 75 4.92 -8.19 4.84
C ILE A 75 5.57 -6.95 5.45
N HIS A 76 6.81 -7.07 5.96
CA HIS A 76 7.58 -5.97 6.52
C HIS A 76 7.88 -4.90 5.47
N ILE A 77 8.32 -5.31 4.28
CA ILE A 77 8.53 -4.41 3.13
C ILE A 77 7.25 -3.63 2.82
N THR A 78 6.11 -4.34 2.76
CA THR A 78 4.81 -3.72 2.50
C THR A 78 4.40 -2.74 3.61
N LYS A 79 4.64 -3.08 4.88
CA LYS A 79 4.36 -2.19 6.01
C LYS A 79 5.15 -0.89 5.91
N LEU A 80 6.44 -0.97 5.53
CA LEU A 80 7.29 0.20 5.29
C LEU A 80 6.77 1.04 4.11
N GLU A 81 6.37 0.39 3.01
CA GLU A 81 5.88 1.08 1.81
C GLU A 81 4.53 1.76 2.07
N LEU A 82 3.66 1.12 2.85
CA LEU A 82 2.39 1.68 3.29
C LEU A 82 2.60 2.88 4.23
N LEU A 83 3.55 2.79 5.16
CA LEU A 83 3.91 3.90 6.06
C LEU A 83 4.46 5.11 5.29
N GLN A 84 5.18 4.87 4.19
CA GLN A 84 5.68 5.91 3.28
C GLN A 84 4.62 6.43 2.29
N GLY A 85 3.41 5.84 2.26
CA GLY A 85 2.34 6.23 1.33
C GLY A 85 2.60 5.86 -0.13
N ARG A 86 3.56 4.97 -0.42
CA ARG A 86 4.04 4.70 -1.78
C ARG A 86 3.23 3.64 -2.55
N ILE A 87 2.32 2.94 -1.89
CA ILE A 87 1.51 1.88 -2.50
C ILE A 87 0.50 2.48 -3.51
N PRO A 88 0.60 2.15 -4.81
CA PRO A 88 -0.28 2.69 -5.86
C PRO A 88 -1.61 1.92 -5.94
N MET A 89 -2.36 1.89 -4.84
CA MET A 89 -3.68 1.26 -4.75
C MET A 89 -4.78 2.29 -4.48
N ILE A 90 -6.02 1.95 -4.83
CA ILE A 90 -7.20 2.76 -4.58
C ILE A 90 -8.14 1.97 -3.68
N VAL A 91 -8.58 2.60 -2.58
CA VAL A 91 -9.61 2.09 -1.69
C VAL A 91 -10.96 2.59 -2.19
N ARG A 92 -11.86 1.65 -2.49
CA ARG A 92 -13.24 1.93 -2.86
C ARG A 92 -14.17 1.64 -1.67
N ARG A 93 -14.81 2.68 -1.15
CA ARG A 93 -15.80 2.59 -0.06
C ARG A 93 -17.20 2.72 -0.64
N THR A 94 -18.05 1.73 -0.41
CA THR A 94 -19.45 1.75 -0.85
C THR A 94 -20.35 2.00 0.34
N TRP A 95 -21.22 3.00 0.24
CA TRP A 95 -22.22 3.34 1.24
C TRP A 95 -23.49 2.51 1.04
N PRO A 96 -24.33 2.35 2.09
CA PRO A 96 -25.61 1.66 1.97
C PRO A 96 -26.54 2.31 0.93
N ASP A 97 -26.38 3.61 0.65
CA ASP A 97 -27.09 4.35 -0.41
C ASP A 97 -26.61 3.99 -1.83
N GLY A 98 -25.65 3.08 -1.98
CA GLY A 98 -25.04 2.68 -3.26
C GLY A 98 -23.97 3.65 -3.79
N ARG A 99 -23.76 4.80 -3.15
CA ARG A 99 -22.69 5.75 -3.50
C ARG A 99 -21.32 5.15 -3.23
N THR A 100 -20.36 5.41 -4.11
CA THR A 100 -18.98 4.92 -3.99
C THR A 100 -17.99 6.07 -3.90
N GLU A 101 -17.01 5.92 -3.01
CA GLU A 101 -15.88 6.82 -2.89
C GLU A 101 -14.61 6.07 -3.29
N ASN A 102 -13.91 6.55 -4.30
CA ASN A 102 -12.63 6.02 -4.74
C ASN A 102 -11.53 6.93 -4.23
N ILE A 103 -10.74 6.43 -3.28
CA ILE A 103 -9.73 7.20 -2.55
C ILE A 103 -8.37 6.53 -2.73
N PRO A 104 -7.36 7.22 -3.26
CA PRO A 104 -6.02 6.66 -3.36
C PRO A 104 -5.41 6.44 -1.97
N VAL A 105 -4.73 5.31 -1.78
CA VAL A 105 -4.12 4.93 -0.50
C VAL A 105 -3.09 5.96 -0.02
N ASN A 106 -2.35 6.58 -0.95
CA ASN A 106 -1.37 7.63 -0.66
C ASN A 106 -1.98 8.86 0.07
N GLU A 107 -3.28 9.13 -0.11
CA GLU A 107 -3.94 10.26 0.56
C GLU A 107 -4.50 9.89 1.95
N LEU A 108 -4.53 8.59 2.31
CA LEU A 108 -5.10 8.11 3.55
C LEU A 108 -4.03 7.97 4.63
N LYS A 109 -4.42 8.28 5.88
CA LYS A 109 -3.56 8.14 7.05
C LYS A 109 -3.66 6.72 7.61
N VAL A 110 -2.53 6.14 7.98
CA VAL A 110 -2.48 4.86 8.68
C VAL A 110 -2.17 5.09 10.15
N ASP A 111 -2.92 4.40 11.00
CA ASP A 111 -2.61 4.37 12.42
C ASP A 111 -1.35 3.53 12.65
N LYS A 112 -0.30 4.14 13.21
CA LYS A 112 0.99 3.48 13.41
C LYS A 112 0.89 2.26 14.34
N MET A 113 -0.08 2.25 15.26
CA MET A 113 -0.28 1.12 16.16
C MET A 113 -0.75 -0.14 15.42
N LEU A 114 -1.37 -0.01 14.25
CA LEU A 114 -1.81 -1.14 13.43
C LEU A 114 -0.69 -1.81 12.64
N LEU A 115 0.44 -1.12 12.44
CA LEU A 115 1.52 -1.59 11.58
C LEU A 115 2.50 -2.51 12.30
N ASP A 116 2.53 -2.54 13.65
CA ASP A 116 3.47 -3.34 14.47
C ASP A 116 4.89 -3.34 13.86
N VAL A 117 5.36 -2.14 13.50
CA VAL A 117 6.75 -1.93 13.09
C VAL A 117 7.42 -1.43 14.36
N GLN A 118 8.13 -2.32 15.04
CA GLN A 118 8.87 -1.95 16.24
C GLN A 118 9.90 -0.87 15.92
N HIS A 119 10.04 0.09 16.85
CA HIS A 119 11.04 1.15 16.83
C HIS A 119 12.46 0.62 16.96
#